data_AF-A0A6C0CHK9-F1
#
_entry.id   AF-A0A6C0CHK9-F1
#
_cell.length_a   1.000
_cell.length_b   1.000
_cell.length_c   1.000
_cell.angle_alpha   90.00
_cell.angle_beta   90.00
_cell.angle_gamma   90.00
#
_symmetry.space_group_name_H-M   'P 1'
#
loop_
_entity.id
_entity.type
_entity.pdbx_description
1 polymer ?
#
loop_
_entity_poly.entity_id
_entity_poly.type
_entity_poly.pdbx_seq_one_letter_code
_entity_poly.pdbx_strand_id
1 'polypeptide(L)'
;MEKFQGEIKEWVNLDSQSKLLNEKLKEIRNKKTEISDNIFEFVESNNLSSSIIKISDGRLKFGQTKQTSPITLGFLENCLQELFNNEEKVGEIMEYIKSKRDFKYSSEIKRFYNN
;
A
#
# COMPACT_ATOMS: atom_id res chain seq x y z
N MET A 1 29.58 24.59 7.52
CA MET A 1 28.28 25.16 7.98
C MET A 1 27.40 25.56 6.80
N GLU A 2 27.91 26.32 5.82
CA GLU A 2 27.12 26.79 4.68
C GLU A 2 26.54 25.66 3.80
N LYS A 3 27.37 24.66 3.42
CA LYS A 3 26.92 23.47 2.67
C LYS A 3 25.77 22.75 3.35
N PHE A 4 25.90 22.47 4.65
CA PHE A 4 24.88 21.81 5.45
C PHE A 4 23.55 22.59 5.47
N GLN A 5 23.61 23.91 5.65
CA GLN A 5 22.41 24.75 5.58
C GLN A 5 21.76 24.74 4.19
N GLY A 6 22.56 24.69 3.12
CA GLY A 6 22.09 24.51 1.76
C GLY A 6 21.34 23.20 1.56
N GLU A 7 21.94 22.08 2.01
CA GLU A 7 21.34 20.74 1.94
C GLU A 7 20.01 20.66 2.71
N ILE A 8 19.92 21.27 3.89
CA ILE A 8 18.68 21.32 4.66
C ILE A 8 17.59 22.13 3.93
N LYS A 9 17.95 23.28 3.35
CA LYS A 9 16.99 24.10 2.57
C LYS A 9 16.48 23.35 1.34
N GLU A 10 17.38 22.69 0.61
CA GLU A 10 17.02 21.88 -0.55
C GLU A 10 16.13 20.70 -0.15
N TRP A 11 16.48 19.99 0.92
CA TRP A 11 15.67 18.89 1.45
C TRP A 11 14.25 19.34 1.79
N VAL A 12 14.08 20.49 2.48
CA VAL A 12 12.75 21.05 2.81
C VAL A 12 11.97 21.44 1.55
N ASN A 13 12.64 21.98 0.53
CA ASN A 13 12.02 22.32 -0.74
C ASN A 13 11.50 21.06 -1.45
N LEU A 14 12.33 20.02 -1.56
CA LEU A 14 11.96 18.75 -2.17
C LEU A 14 10.83 18.04 -1.41
N ASP A 15 10.88 18.02 -0.09
CA ASP A 15 9.80 17.49 0.78
C ASP A 15 8.47 18.22 0.53
N SER A 16 8.49 19.55 0.45
CA SER A 16 7.29 20.36 0.16
C SER A 16 6.70 20.06 -1.22
N GLN A 17 7.55 19.91 -2.25
CA GLN A 17 7.11 19.54 -3.59
C GLN A 17 6.52 18.12 -3.62
N SER A 18 7.17 17.18 -2.95
CA SER A 18 6.70 15.79 -2.81
C SER A 18 5.31 15.76 -2.16
N LYS A 19 5.09 16.53 -1.09
CA LYS A 19 3.77 16.65 -0.45
C LYS A 19 2.69 17.11 -1.43
N LEU A 20 2.93 18.20 -2.15
CA LEU A 20 1.97 18.75 -3.11
C LEU A 20 1.65 17.76 -4.25
N LEU A 21 2.68 17.10 -4.78
CA LEU A 21 2.50 16.09 -5.82
C LEU A 21 1.73 14.87 -5.31
N ASN A 22 2.00 14.43 -4.09
CA ASN A 22 1.29 13.31 -3.47
C ASN A 22 -0.19 13.62 -3.22
N GLU A 23 -0.53 14.85 -2.83
CA GLU A 23 -1.92 15.30 -2.70
C GLU A 23 -2.66 15.22 -4.04
N LYS A 24 -2.09 15.79 -5.11
CA LYS A 24 -2.66 15.69 -6.47
C LYS A 24 -2.76 14.25 -6.96
N LEU A 25 -1.74 13.44 -6.70
CA LEU A 25 -1.72 12.04 -7.08
C LEU A 25 -2.79 11.23 -6.34
N LYS A 26 -3.07 11.57 -5.07
CA LYS A 26 -4.17 10.98 -4.30
C LYS A 26 -5.53 11.29 -4.94
N GLU A 27 -5.77 12.54 -5.34
CA GLU A 27 -7.00 12.92 -6.03
C GLU A 27 -7.19 12.14 -7.35
N ILE A 28 -6.13 12.07 -8.16
CA ILE A 28 -6.15 11.32 -9.44
C ILE A 28 -6.43 9.84 -9.19
N ARG A 29 -5.78 9.22 -8.20
CA ARG A 29 -6.00 7.82 -7.84
C ARG A 29 -7.44 7.57 -7.41
N ASN A 30 -7.99 8.41 -6.55
CA ASN A 30 -9.37 8.27 -6.07
C ASN A 30 -10.37 8.35 -7.24
N LYS A 31 -10.25 9.37 -8.09
CA LYS A 31 -11.13 9.53 -9.25
C LYS A 31 -10.97 8.38 -10.25
N LYS A 32 -9.75 7.87 -10.45
CA LYS A 32 -9.50 6.72 -11.31
C LYS A 32 -10.18 5.46 -10.75
N THR A 33 -10.10 5.22 -9.44
CA THR A 33 -10.77 4.08 -8.79
C THR A 33 -12.29 4.19 -8.95
N GLU A 34 -12.87 5.35 -8.63
CA GLU A 34 -14.31 5.60 -8.78
C GLU A 34 -14.81 5.31 -10.21
N ILE A 35 -14.10 5.81 -11.23
CA ILE A 35 -14.47 5.54 -12.63
C ILE A 35 -14.26 4.06 -12.97
N SER A 36 -13.22 3.41 -12.43
CA SER A 36 -12.96 1.99 -12.70
C SER A 36 -14.07 1.11 -12.15
N ASP A 37 -14.59 1.41 -10.96
CA ASP A 37 -15.68 0.66 -10.33
C ASP A 37 -16.95 0.75 -11.20
N ASN A 38 -17.31 1.95 -11.66
CA ASN A 38 -18.44 2.15 -12.58
C ASN A 38 -18.26 1.39 -13.91
N ILE A 39 -17.03 1.34 -14.45
CA ILE A 39 -16.73 0.60 -15.68
C ILE A 39 -16.88 -0.91 -15.43
N PHE A 40 -16.38 -1.43 -14.31
CA PHE A 40 -16.51 -2.85 -13.98
C PHE A 40 -17.96 -3.26 -13.75
N GLU A 41 -18.76 -2.42 -13.07
CA GLU A 41 -20.20 -2.66 -12.89
C GLU A 41 -20.91 -2.77 -14.25
N PHE A 42 -20.62 -1.85 -15.19
CA PHE A 42 -21.17 -1.90 -16.54
C PHE A 42 -20.71 -3.15 -17.31
N VAL A 43 -19.42 -3.50 -17.22
CA VAL A 43 -18.84 -4.67 -17.91
C VAL A 43 -19.48 -5.97 -17.40
N GLU A 44 -19.66 -6.11 -16.09
CA GLU A 44 -20.29 -7.28 -15.48
C GLU A 44 -21.78 -7.36 -15.83
N SER A 45 -22.51 -6.25 -15.71
CA SER A 45 -23.95 -6.18 -16.04
C SER A 45 -24.26 -6.51 -17.51
N ASN A 46 -23.30 -6.32 -18.40
CA ASN A 46 -23.43 -6.57 -19.83
C ASN A 46 -22.63 -7.80 -20.32
N ASN A 47 -22.07 -8.62 -19.43
CA ASN A 47 -21.26 -9.79 -19.76
C ASN A 47 -20.08 -9.50 -20.71
N LEU A 48 -19.44 -8.34 -20.56
CA LEU A 48 -18.35 -7.86 -21.42
C LEU A 48 -16.95 -8.23 -20.91
N SER A 49 -16.82 -9.13 -19.94
CA SER A 49 -15.55 -9.43 -19.26
C SER A 49 -14.46 -9.95 -20.20
N SER A 50 -14.81 -10.56 -21.34
CA SER A 50 -13.85 -11.00 -22.37
C SER A 50 -13.56 -9.96 -23.45
N SER A 51 -14.21 -8.80 -23.41
CA SER A 51 -14.10 -7.76 -24.44
C SER A 51 -12.75 -7.03 -24.39
N ILE A 52 -12.30 -6.58 -25.57
CA ILE A 52 -11.11 -5.75 -25.73
C ILE A 52 -11.53 -4.42 -26.33
N ILE A 53 -11.21 -3.32 -25.64
CA ILE A 53 -11.46 -1.96 -26.15
C ILE A 53 -10.16 -1.44 -26.76
N LYS A 54 -10.20 -0.93 -28.00
CA LYS A 54 -9.06 -0.23 -28.62
C LYS A 54 -9.12 1.25 -28.26
N ILE A 55 -7.98 1.81 -27.90
CA ILE A 55 -7.78 3.24 -27.61
C ILE A 55 -6.60 3.75 -28.46
N SER A 56 -6.41 5.06 -28.55
CA SER A 56 -5.41 5.66 -29.46
C SER A 56 -3.98 5.18 -29.21
N ASP A 57 -3.65 4.87 -27.96
CA ASP A 57 -2.33 4.43 -27.50
C ASP A 57 -2.26 2.93 -27.15
N GLY A 58 -3.32 2.15 -27.43
CA GLY A 58 -3.29 0.71 -27.14
C GLY A 58 -4.65 0.03 -27.02
N ARG A 59 -4.75 -0.89 -26.06
CA ARG A 59 -5.97 -1.67 -25.81
C ARG A 59 -6.19 -1.92 -24.32
N LEU A 60 -7.45 -1.98 -23.93
CA LEU A 60 -7.90 -2.33 -22.58
C LEU A 60 -8.51 -3.72 -22.59
N LYS A 61 -8.17 -4.52 -21.58
CA LYS A 61 -8.81 -5.81 -21.28
C LYS A 61 -9.31 -5.76 -19.84
N PHE A 62 -10.50 -6.28 -19.62
CA PHE A 62 -11.05 -6.47 -18.28
C PHE A 62 -10.58 -7.82 -17.73
N GLY A 63 -9.97 -7.80 -16.56
CA GLY A 63 -9.46 -9.00 -15.93
C GLY A 63 -9.37 -8.82 -14.43
N GLN A 64 -9.66 -9.90 -13.71
CA GLN A 64 -9.47 -9.95 -12.27
C GLN A 64 -8.11 -10.59 -11.98
N THR A 65 -7.37 -10.01 -11.05
CA THR A 65 -6.11 -10.58 -10.57
C THR A 65 -6.31 -11.02 -9.13
N LYS A 66 -6.02 -12.29 -8.84
CA LYS A 66 -5.99 -12.77 -7.46
C LYS A 66 -4.72 -12.24 -6.79
N GLN A 67 -4.89 -11.38 -5.80
CA GLN A 67 -3.78 -10.95 -4.94
C GLN A 67 -3.87 -11.69 -3.60
N THR A 68 -2.88 -12.52 -3.29
CA THR A 68 -2.77 -13.14 -1.97
C THR A 68 -2.23 -12.13 -0.98
N SER A 69 -2.96 -11.90 0.11
CA SER A 69 -2.53 -11.01 1.20
C SER A 69 -1.22 -11.50 1.83
N PRO A 70 -0.35 -10.58 2.29
CA PRO A 70 0.84 -10.96 3.05
C PRO A 70 0.45 -11.62 4.37
N ILE A 71 1.32 -12.50 4.88
CA ILE A 71 1.15 -13.12 6.19
C ILE A 71 1.48 -12.09 7.27
N THR A 72 0.44 -11.46 7.81
CA THR A 72 0.55 -10.56 8.96
C THR A 72 0.69 -11.37 10.24
N LEU A 73 1.23 -10.76 11.30
CA LEU A 73 1.31 -11.43 12.61
C LEU A 73 -0.09 -11.80 13.13
N GLY A 74 -1.09 -10.93 12.96
CA GLY A 74 -2.47 -11.24 13.37
C GLY A 74 -3.12 -12.36 12.55
N PHE A 75 -2.87 -12.44 11.24
CA PHE A 75 -3.33 -13.58 10.44
C PHE A 75 -2.70 -14.90 10.93
N LEU A 76 -1.39 -14.88 11.18
CA LEU A 76 -0.68 -16.04 11.70
C LEU A 76 -1.20 -16.48 13.08
N GLU A 77 -1.41 -15.53 13.99
CA GLU A 77 -1.96 -15.78 15.33
C GLU A 77 -3.34 -16.42 15.26
N ASN A 78 -4.24 -15.89 14.43
CA ASN A 78 -5.57 -16.46 14.22
C ASN A 78 -5.49 -17.90 13.71
N CYS A 79 -4.63 -18.17 12.72
CA CYS A 79 -4.45 -19.54 12.21
C CYS A 79 -3.92 -20.50 13.30
N LEU A 80 -2.99 -20.05 14.14
CA LEU A 80 -2.46 -20.85 15.24
C LEU A 80 -3.52 -21.08 16.32
N GLN A 81 -4.34 -20.08 16.62
CA GLN A 81 -5.45 -20.18 17.57
C GLN A 81 -6.52 -21.17 17.10
N GLU A 82 -6.90 -21.12 15.83
CA GLU A 82 -7.84 -22.08 15.23
C GLU A 82 -7.28 -23.52 15.24
N LEU A 83 -5.96 -23.67 15.07
CA LEU A 83 -5.31 -24.99 15.01
C LEU A 83 -5.13 -25.64 16.38
N PHE A 84 -4.70 -24.85 17.38
CA PHE A 84 -4.32 -25.38 18.70
C PHE A 84 -5.38 -25.17 19.78
N ASN A 85 -6.28 -24.20 19.61
CA ASN A 85 -7.31 -23.80 20.57
C ASN A 85 -6.74 -23.61 22.00
N ASN A 86 -5.52 -23.08 22.10
CA ASN A 86 -4.77 -22.90 23.34
C ASN A 86 -3.99 -21.58 23.26
N GLU A 87 -4.51 -20.56 23.93
CA GLU A 87 -3.95 -19.20 23.88
C GLU A 87 -2.52 -19.12 24.43
N GLU A 88 -2.20 -19.89 25.47
CA GLU A 88 -0.87 -19.89 26.10
C GLU A 88 0.20 -20.39 25.11
N LYS A 89 -0.05 -21.53 24.46
CA LYS A 89 0.85 -22.11 23.44
C LYS A 89 0.99 -21.21 22.22
N VAL A 90 -0.11 -20.59 21.78
CA VAL A 90 -0.07 -19.64 20.66
C VAL A 90 0.77 -18.42 21.03
N GLY A 91 0.63 -17.90 22.24
CA GLY A 91 1.46 -16.83 22.78
C GLY A 91 2.95 -17.17 22.76
N GLU A 92 3.33 -18.36 23.25
CA GLU A 92 4.73 -18.83 23.22
C GLU A 92 5.30 -18.89 21.80
N ILE A 93 4.54 -19.43 20.85
CA ILE A 93 4.95 -19.52 19.44
C ILE A 93 5.11 -18.12 18.83
N MET A 94 4.15 -17.24 19.08
CA MET A 94 4.17 -15.87 18.55
C MET A 94 5.36 -15.08 19.09
N GLU A 95 5.68 -15.21 20.38
CA GLU A 95 6.87 -14.58 20.97
C GLU A 95 8.17 -15.16 20.39
N TYR A 96 8.25 -16.48 20.21
CA TYR A 96 9.40 -17.09 19.57
C TYR A 96 9.62 -16.53 18.15
N ILE A 97 8.55 -16.43 17.35
CA ILE A 97 8.62 -15.86 15.99
C ILE A 97 9.08 -14.40 16.02
N LYS A 98 8.52 -13.57 16.91
CA LYS A 98 8.94 -12.18 17.07
C LYS A 98 10.42 -12.07 17.44
N SER A 99 10.90 -12.92 18.35
CA SER A 99 12.29 -12.94 18.81
C SER A 99 13.31 -13.28 17.71
N LYS A 100 12.87 -13.99 16.67
CA LYS A 100 13.70 -14.42 15.53
C LYS A 100 13.61 -13.50 14.32
N ARG A 101 12.73 -12.50 14.32
CA ARG A 101 12.62 -11.55 13.20
C ARG A 101 13.79 -10.57 13.23
N ASP A 102 14.51 -10.49 12.13
CA ASP A 102 15.54 -9.48 11.94
C ASP A 102 14.93 -8.08 11.88
N PHE A 103 15.62 -7.13 12.50
CA PHE A 103 15.32 -5.71 12.37
C PHE A 103 16.55 -4.95 11.90
N LYS A 104 16.31 -3.84 11.19
CA LYS A 104 17.35 -2.93 10.72
C LYS A 104 16.98 -1.51 11.12
N TYR A 105 17.95 -0.80 11.69
CA TYR A 105 17.82 0.64 11.90
C TYR A 105 18.06 1.38 10.58
N SER A 106 17.15 2.30 10.25
CA SER A 106 17.32 3.28 9.17
C SER A 106 17.24 4.68 9.73
N SER A 107 18.24 5.52 9.45
CA SER A 107 18.18 6.94 9.75
C SER A 107 17.25 7.65 8.77
N GLU A 108 16.37 8.49 9.28
CA GLU A 108 15.40 9.26 8.49
C GLU A 108 15.32 10.70 8.99
N ILE A 109 15.10 11.64 8.07
CA ILE A 109 14.78 13.04 8.40
C ILE A 109 13.26 13.16 8.44
N LYS A 110 12.70 13.57 9.58
CA LYS A 110 11.26 13.80 9.75
C LYS A 110 10.95 15.28 9.84
N ARG A 111 9.93 15.71 9.09
CA ARG A 111 9.35 17.04 9.20
C ARG A 111 8.04 16.98 9.97
N PHE A 112 7.92 17.82 10.99
CA PHE A 112 6.68 18.04 11.73
C PHE A 112 6.11 19.39 11.35
N TYR A 113 4.78 19.46 11.16
CA TYR A 113 4.06 20.70 10.90
C TYR A 113 3.39 21.15 12.20
N ASN A 114 3.46 22.43 12.52
CA ASN A 114 2.63 22.99 13.57
C ASN A 114 1.21 23.10 13.02
N ASN A 115 0.26 22.44 13.69
CA ASN A 115 -1.17 22.60 13.42
C ASN A 115 -1.63 24.01 13.74
#